data_AF-A0A0R3T642-F1
#
_entry.id   AF-A0A0R3T642-F1
#
_cell.length_a   1.000
_cell.length_b   1.000
_cell.length_c   1.000
_cell.angle_alpha   90.00
_cell.angle_beta   90.00
_cell.angle_gamma   90.00
#
_symmetry.space_group_name_H-M   'P 1'
#
loop_
_entity.id
_entity.type
_entity.pdbx_description
1 polymer ?
#
loop_
_entity_poly.entity_id
_entity_poly.type
_entity_poly.pdbx_seq_one_letter_code
_entity_poly.pdbx_strand_id
1 'polypeptide(L)'
;MTFYSILLPTYNEKENLPLMIYLIDKYMSSNSYKYEVIIIDDNSPDGTQEAALQLQKIYGCDKIVLKPRKGKLGLGTAYVHGMKLQKCMDYDIVTGTRYACGGGVSGWDLKRKIISRGANFLAQLMLRPRASDLTGSFRLYKKDVLAKLIESSVSRGYVFQMEMMARASVMGYKIGEVGISFVDRLYGKSKLSGSEIGQYVSCLLRLFFTI
;
A
#
# COMPACT_ATOMS: atom_id res chain seq x y z
N MET A 1 1.62 24.81 1.57
CA MET A 1 2.46 23.71 1.07
C MET A 1 2.00 22.42 1.75
N THR A 2 1.57 21.41 1.00
CA THR A 2 1.01 20.16 1.55
C THR A 2 2.08 19.34 2.28
N PHE A 3 1.75 18.80 3.45
CA PHE A 3 2.59 17.88 4.21
C PHE A 3 2.14 16.43 3.98
N TYR A 4 3.08 15.51 3.76
CA TYR A 4 2.79 14.09 3.47
C TYR A 4 3.31 13.18 4.58
N SER A 5 2.45 12.33 5.13
CA SER A 5 2.87 11.26 6.04
C SER A 5 2.94 9.95 5.27
N ILE A 6 4.16 9.40 5.12
CA ILE A 6 4.38 8.13 4.43
C ILE A 6 4.35 7.01 5.47
N LEU A 7 3.28 6.22 5.46
CA LEU A 7 3.16 5.05 6.32
C LEU A 7 3.93 3.89 5.69
N LEU A 8 4.98 3.42 6.37
CA LEU A 8 5.81 2.32 5.91
C LEU A 8 5.81 1.20 6.95
N PRO A 9 4.77 0.35 6.97
CA PRO A 9 4.83 -0.79 7.85
C PRO A 9 5.90 -1.83 7.42
N THR A 10 6.52 -2.53 8.39
CA THR A 10 7.71 -3.38 8.19
C THR A 10 7.64 -4.63 9.05
N TYR A 11 8.18 -5.75 8.55
CA TYR A 11 8.57 -6.87 9.40
C TYR A 11 9.60 -7.76 8.70
N ASN A 12 10.72 -8.07 9.33
CA ASN A 12 11.82 -8.72 8.64
C ASN A 12 12.22 -7.97 7.35
N GLU A 13 12.47 -6.66 7.47
CA GLU A 13 12.85 -5.80 6.34
C GLU A 13 14.19 -5.09 6.61
N LYS A 14 15.04 -5.60 7.52
CA LYS A 14 16.29 -4.94 7.93
C LYS A 14 17.16 -4.52 6.75
N GLU A 15 17.30 -5.38 5.74
CA GLU A 15 18.14 -5.11 4.57
C GLU A 15 17.44 -4.16 3.58
N ASN A 16 16.11 -4.26 3.46
CA ASN A 16 15.34 -3.45 2.53
C ASN A 16 15.11 -2.01 3.07
N LEU A 17 15.00 -1.84 4.38
CA LEU A 17 14.56 -0.60 5.02
C LEU A 17 15.50 0.60 4.72
N PRO A 18 16.84 0.50 4.84
CA PRO A 18 17.73 1.62 4.51
C PRO A 18 17.62 2.05 3.04
N LEU A 19 17.50 1.08 2.12
CA LEU A 19 17.33 1.37 0.70
C LEU A 19 15.99 2.08 0.44
N MET A 20 14.90 1.60 1.06
CA MET A 20 13.59 2.24 0.93
C MET A 20 13.61 3.68 1.47
N ILE A 21 14.19 3.92 2.64
CA ILE A 21 14.29 5.26 3.22
C ILE A 21 15.14 6.18 2.35
N TYR A 22 16.29 5.70 1.86
CA TYR A 22 17.12 6.48 0.93
C TYR A 22 16.36 6.87 -0.33
N LEU A 23 15.63 5.93 -0.96
CA LEU A 23 14.87 6.22 -2.17
C LEU A 23 13.72 7.21 -1.92
N ILE A 24 13.02 7.08 -0.78
CA ILE A 24 11.98 8.01 -0.36
C ILE A 24 12.58 9.40 -0.12
N ASP A 25 13.65 9.51 0.67
CA ASP A 25 14.26 10.80 1.01
C ASP A 25 14.84 11.49 -0.21
N LYS A 26 15.63 10.78 -1.01
CA LYS A 26 16.15 11.28 -2.28
C LYS A 26 15.05 11.87 -3.13
N TYR A 27 13.93 11.16 -3.25
CA TYR A 27 12.84 11.62 -4.08
C TYR A 27 12.13 12.84 -3.50
N MET A 28 11.69 12.76 -2.23
CA MET A 28 10.88 13.79 -1.61
C MET A 28 11.66 15.09 -1.41
N SER A 29 12.94 14.99 -1.02
CA SER A 29 13.85 16.14 -0.89
C SER A 29 14.15 16.79 -2.23
N SER A 30 14.43 16.02 -3.29
CA SER A 30 14.70 16.57 -4.64
C SER A 30 13.51 17.34 -5.23
N ASN A 31 12.30 17.03 -4.79
CA ASN A 31 11.08 17.70 -5.25
C ASN A 31 10.54 18.71 -4.21
N SER A 32 11.34 19.03 -3.19
CA SER A 32 11.00 20.00 -2.13
C SER A 32 9.67 19.71 -1.42
N TYR A 33 9.26 18.44 -1.30
CA TYR A 33 8.06 18.10 -0.56
C TYR A 33 8.34 18.13 0.95
N LYS A 34 7.35 18.58 1.74
CA LYS A 34 7.36 18.41 3.20
C LYS A 34 6.76 17.06 3.56
N TYR A 35 7.46 16.26 4.34
CA TYR A 35 7.03 14.91 4.67
C TYR A 35 7.70 14.36 5.92
N GLU A 36 7.11 13.27 6.40
CA GLU A 36 7.68 12.34 7.36
C GLU A 36 7.52 10.90 6.85
N VAL A 37 8.36 9.99 7.32
CA VAL A 37 8.19 8.54 7.14
C VAL A 37 7.92 7.93 8.50
N ILE A 38 6.72 7.36 8.66
CA ILE A 38 6.30 6.66 9.86
C ILE A 38 6.51 5.16 9.63
N ILE A 39 7.62 4.64 10.18
CA ILE A 39 7.97 3.23 10.10
C ILE A 39 7.13 2.48 11.14
N ILE A 40 6.34 1.52 10.70
CA ILE A 40 5.42 0.76 11.55
C ILE A 40 5.91 -0.69 11.63
N ASP A 41 6.70 -1.05 12.64
CA ASP A 41 7.41 -2.34 12.67
C ASP A 41 6.72 -3.39 13.54
N ASP A 42 6.62 -4.65 13.09
CA ASP A 42 5.79 -5.68 13.77
C ASP A 42 6.55 -6.52 14.77
N ASN A 43 7.42 -5.89 15.56
CA ASN A 43 8.36 -6.60 16.40
C ASN A 43 9.21 -7.59 15.58
N SER A 44 9.89 -7.04 14.57
CA SER A 44 10.80 -7.79 13.72
C SER A 44 11.93 -8.44 14.52
N PRO A 45 12.10 -9.77 14.46
CA PRO A 45 13.25 -10.44 15.07
C PRO A 45 14.58 -10.25 14.32
N ASP A 46 14.57 -9.72 13.09
CA ASP A 46 15.76 -9.66 12.23
C ASP A 46 16.69 -8.46 12.48
N GLY A 47 16.25 -7.50 13.32
CA GLY A 47 16.95 -6.25 13.57
C GLY A 47 16.41 -5.03 12.80
N THR A 48 15.19 -5.10 12.25
CA THR A 48 14.57 -3.99 11.51
C THR A 48 14.41 -2.72 12.38
N GLN A 49 14.11 -2.87 13.67
CA GLN A 49 13.93 -1.71 14.57
C GLN A 49 15.25 -0.99 14.82
N GLU A 50 16.33 -1.73 14.97
CA GLU A 50 17.69 -1.20 15.11
C GLU A 50 18.09 -0.42 13.85
N ALA A 51 17.79 -0.96 12.67
CA ALA A 51 18.01 -0.25 11.41
C ALA A 51 17.18 1.04 11.34
N ALA A 52 15.92 1.01 11.77
CA ALA A 52 15.08 2.21 11.84
C ALA A 52 15.65 3.26 12.79
N LEU A 53 16.08 2.87 14.00
CA LEU A 53 16.72 3.77 14.98
C LEU A 53 18.01 4.40 14.44
N GLN A 54 18.83 3.64 13.70
CA GLN A 54 20.00 4.18 13.02
C GLN A 54 19.63 5.21 11.97
N LEU A 55 18.59 4.96 11.18
CA LEU A 55 18.08 5.91 10.19
C LEU A 55 17.52 7.18 10.85
N GLN A 56 16.87 7.08 12.01
CA GLN A 56 16.45 8.26 12.78
C GLN A 56 17.62 9.16 13.18
N LYS A 57 18.76 8.56 13.57
CA LYS A 57 19.98 9.33 13.90
C LYS A 57 20.55 10.07 12.69
N ILE A 58 20.41 9.51 11.50
CA ILE A 58 20.95 10.07 10.25
C ILE A 58 20.04 11.17 9.69
N TYR A 59 18.73 10.90 9.60
CA TYR A 59 17.77 11.77 8.91
C TYR A 59 16.99 12.71 9.86
N GLY A 60 17.07 12.49 11.17
CA GLY A 60 16.36 13.23 12.21
C GLY A 60 15.08 12.54 12.69
N CYS A 61 14.83 12.61 14.00
CA CYS A 61 13.69 11.97 14.66
C CYS A 61 12.32 12.52 14.24
N ASP A 62 12.27 13.76 13.75
CA ASP A 62 11.04 14.39 13.24
C ASP A 62 10.70 13.94 11.82
N LYS A 63 11.71 13.48 11.06
CA LYS A 63 11.55 13.06 9.66
C LYS A 63 11.32 11.55 9.56
N ILE A 64 12.10 10.77 10.31
CA ILE A 64 11.94 9.33 10.40
C ILE A 64 11.37 9.03 11.79
N VAL A 65 10.15 8.50 11.82
CA VAL A 65 9.42 8.24 13.06
C VAL A 65 9.20 6.73 13.18
N LEU A 66 9.86 6.09 14.13
CA LEU A 66 9.61 4.68 14.43
C LEU A 66 8.39 4.54 15.35
N LYS A 67 7.39 3.78 14.89
CA LYS A 67 6.20 3.35 15.63
C LYS A 67 6.17 1.83 15.66
N PRO A 68 6.89 1.19 16.60
CA PRO A 68 6.81 -0.26 16.74
C PRO A 68 5.37 -0.65 17.08
N ARG A 69 4.94 -1.73 16.46
CA ARG A 69 3.58 -2.26 16.39
C ARG A 69 3.70 -3.80 16.29
N LYS A 70 2.61 -4.43 15.91
CA LYS A 70 2.54 -5.85 15.56
C LYS A 70 1.94 -6.04 14.12
N GLY A 71 2.15 -5.17 13.10
CA GLY A 71 1.59 -5.34 11.70
C GLY A 71 2.10 -4.47 10.45
N LYS A 72 2.49 -5.11 9.29
CA LYS A 72 3.33 -4.81 8.05
C LYS A 72 2.88 -3.96 6.81
N LEU A 73 3.88 -3.45 5.99
CA LEU A 73 4.04 -3.17 4.49
C LEU A 73 4.54 -1.79 3.90
N GLY A 74 5.39 -1.77 2.82
CA GLY A 74 5.40 -0.67 1.78
C GLY A 74 6.56 -0.60 0.73
N LEU A 75 6.47 0.29 -0.30
CA LEU A 75 7.42 0.58 -1.43
C LEU A 75 7.10 1.91 -2.19
N GLY A 76 8.05 2.72 -2.71
CA GLY A 76 7.89 4.20 -2.85
C GLY A 76 7.92 4.98 -4.20
N THR A 77 8.08 4.44 -5.41
CA THR A 77 8.16 5.28 -6.64
C THR A 77 6.82 5.78 -7.18
N ALA A 78 5.73 5.10 -6.86
CA ALA A 78 4.42 5.49 -7.34
C ALA A 78 3.80 6.67 -6.58
N TYR A 79 4.47 7.18 -5.53
CA TYR A 79 4.02 8.33 -4.75
C TYR A 79 3.94 9.58 -5.60
N VAL A 80 4.86 9.76 -6.56
CA VAL A 80 4.97 10.97 -7.40
C VAL A 80 3.73 11.22 -8.23
N HIS A 81 3.42 10.22 -9.06
CA HIS A 81 2.35 10.30 -10.03
C HIS A 81 1.03 10.27 -9.27
N GLY A 82 0.96 9.49 -8.18
CA GLY A 82 -0.17 9.53 -7.25
C GLY A 82 -0.45 10.93 -6.72
N MET A 83 0.57 11.63 -6.20
CA MET A 83 0.44 12.99 -5.65
C MET A 83 0.07 14.04 -6.70
N LYS A 84 0.68 13.98 -7.90
CA LYS A 84 0.33 14.91 -9.00
C LYS A 84 -1.10 14.70 -9.47
N LEU A 85 -1.49 13.44 -9.68
CA LEU A 85 -2.85 13.09 -10.12
C LEU A 85 -3.89 13.50 -9.08
N GLN A 86 -3.62 13.23 -7.79
CA GLN A 86 -4.47 13.63 -6.68
C GLN A 86 -4.69 15.14 -6.65
N LYS A 87 -3.63 15.95 -6.85
CA LYS A 87 -3.74 17.42 -6.86
C LYS A 87 -4.43 17.98 -8.09
N CYS A 88 -4.13 17.48 -9.29
CA CYS A 88 -4.67 18.02 -10.54
C CYS A 88 -6.15 17.69 -10.73
N MET A 89 -6.57 16.49 -10.30
CA MET A 89 -7.90 15.95 -10.56
C MET A 89 -8.78 15.89 -9.30
N ASP A 90 -8.24 16.30 -8.15
CA ASP A 90 -8.88 16.27 -6.85
C ASP A 90 -9.48 14.89 -6.49
N TYR A 91 -8.68 13.84 -6.69
CA TYR A 91 -9.04 12.49 -6.25
C TYR A 91 -8.98 12.37 -4.73
N ASP A 92 -9.87 11.54 -4.19
CA ASP A 92 -9.92 11.22 -2.76
C ASP A 92 -8.92 10.11 -2.40
N ILE A 93 -8.72 9.20 -3.36
CA ILE A 93 -7.82 8.06 -3.28
C ILE A 93 -7.09 7.94 -4.61
N VAL A 94 -5.77 7.74 -4.57
CA VAL A 94 -5.00 7.33 -5.76
C VAL A 94 -4.27 6.04 -5.46
N THR A 95 -4.50 5.01 -6.28
CA THR A 95 -3.88 3.69 -6.10
C THR A 95 -2.87 3.40 -7.20
N GLY A 96 -1.74 2.80 -6.82
CA GLY A 96 -0.84 2.17 -7.77
C GLY A 96 -1.43 0.83 -8.22
N THR A 97 -1.56 0.63 -9.52
CA THR A 97 -2.13 -0.58 -10.11
C THR A 97 -1.14 -1.26 -11.04
N ARG A 98 -1.11 -2.59 -10.98
CA ARG A 98 -0.34 -3.43 -11.89
C ARG A 98 -1.02 -3.64 -13.24
N TYR A 99 -2.29 -3.23 -13.37
CA TYR A 99 -3.17 -3.62 -14.47
C TYR A 99 -3.57 -2.47 -15.39
N ALA A 100 -3.40 -1.21 -14.98
CA ALA A 100 -3.64 -0.06 -15.86
C ALA A 100 -2.43 0.22 -16.78
N CYS A 101 -2.62 1.16 -17.72
CA CYS A 101 -1.59 1.60 -18.66
C CYS A 101 -0.30 2.02 -17.93
N GLY A 102 0.85 1.53 -18.39
CA GLY A 102 2.15 1.72 -17.73
C GLY A 102 2.41 0.85 -16.50
N GLY A 103 1.44 0.01 -16.11
CA GLY A 103 1.58 -0.98 -15.04
C GLY A 103 2.12 -2.32 -15.54
N GLY A 104 2.71 -3.10 -14.63
CA GLY A 104 3.21 -4.42 -14.94
C GLY A 104 3.75 -5.18 -13.73
N VAL A 105 4.08 -6.45 -13.95
CA VAL A 105 4.75 -7.30 -12.97
C VAL A 105 6.01 -7.90 -13.58
N SER A 106 7.13 -7.86 -12.85
CA SER A 106 8.40 -8.47 -13.24
C SER A 106 8.81 -9.53 -12.22
N GLY A 107 9.37 -10.65 -12.69
CA GLY A 107 9.82 -11.77 -11.85
C GLY A 107 8.76 -12.82 -11.49
N TRP A 108 7.48 -12.56 -11.77
CA TRP A 108 6.39 -13.49 -11.41
C TRP A 108 6.27 -14.69 -12.35
N ASP A 109 6.06 -15.88 -11.77
CA ASP A 109 5.64 -17.07 -12.51
C ASP A 109 4.21 -16.92 -13.11
N LEU A 110 3.88 -17.76 -14.09
CA LEU A 110 2.60 -17.68 -14.80
C LEU A 110 1.41 -18.01 -13.89
N LYS A 111 1.58 -18.96 -12.96
CA LYS A 111 0.53 -19.39 -12.03
C LYS A 111 0.09 -18.23 -11.13
N ARG A 112 1.04 -17.48 -10.57
CA ARG A 112 0.83 -16.31 -9.72
C ARG A 112 0.15 -15.18 -10.49
N LYS A 113 0.52 -14.96 -11.76
CA LYS A 113 -0.15 -13.99 -12.64
C LYS A 113 -1.63 -14.36 -12.84
N ILE A 114 -1.92 -15.63 -13.12
CA ILE A 114 -3.29 -16.12 -13.33
C ILE A 114 -4.13 -15.98 -12.06
N ILE A 115 -3.63 -16.47 -10.91
CA ILE A 115 -4.33 -16.38 -9.63
C ILE A 115 -4.66 -14.92 -9.29
N SER A 116 -3.68 -14.02 -9.45
CA SER A 116 -3.86 -12.61 -9.11
C SER A 116 -4.87 -11.90 -10.04
N ARG A 117 -4.87 -12.22 -11.34
CA ARG A 117 -5.85 -11.69 -12.29
C ARG A 117 -7.25 -12.27 -12.03
N GLY A 118 -7.36 -13.57 -11.74
CA GLY A 118 -8.63 -14.22 -11.41
C GLY A 118 -9.27 -13.65 -10.15
N ALA A 119 -8.49 -13.42 -9.10
CA ALA A 119 -8.95 -12.80 -7.86
C ALA A 119 -9.52 -11.39 -8.12
N ASN A 120 -8.79 -10.55 -8.86
CA ASN A 120 -9.28 -9.21 -9.21
C ASN A 120 -10.51 -9.27 -10.11
N PHE A 121 -10.55 -10.15 -11.12
CA PHE A 121 -11.72 -10.32 -11.99
C PHE A 121 -12.98 -10.67 -11.20
N LEU A 122 -12.88 -11.64 -10.28
CA LEU A 122 -14.01 -12.03 -9.43
C LEU A 122 -14.48 -10.84 -8.58
N ALA A 123 -13.55 -10.08 -8.01
CA ALA A 123 -13.89 -8.91 -7.21
C ALA A 123 -14.48 -7.75 -8.03
N GLN A 124 -14.03 -7.56 -9.28
CA GLN A 124 -14.66 -6.61 -10.21
C GLN A 124 -16.12 -6.98 -10.46
N LEU A 125 -16.39 -8.27 -10.73
CA LEU A 125 -17.72 -8.77 -11.02
C LEU A 125 -18.67 -8.57 -9.84
N MET A 126 -18.20 -8.90 -8.63
CA MET A 126 -19.02 -8.88 -7.42
C MET A 126 -19.19 -7.46 -6.85
N LEU A 127 -18.12 -6.68 -6.73
CA LEU A 127 -18.14 -5.44 -5.93
C LEU A 127 -18.15 -4.16 -6.78
N ARG A 128 -17.84 -4.25 -8.08
CA ARG A 128 -17.74 -3.11 -9.02
C ARG A 128 -17.02 -1.88 -8.43
N PRO A 129 -15.80 -2.04 -7.87
CA PRO A 129 -15.16 -1.08 -6.98
C PRO A 129 -14.52 0.14 -7.67
N ARG A 130 -14.74 0.34 -8.98
CA ARG A 130 -14.15 1.43 -9.79
C ARG A 130 -12.62 1.55 -9.66
N ALA A 131 -11.94 0.45 -9.36
CA ALA A 131 -10.49 0.35 -9.23
C ALA A 131 -10.04 -1.01 -9.79
N SER A 132 -9.01 -1.04 -10.64
CA SER A 132 -8.56 -2.26 -11.32
C SER A 132 -7.78 -3.22 -10.42
N ASP A 133 -7.11 -2.71 -9.39
CA ASP A 133 -6.29 -3.50 -8.46
C ASP A 133 -6.74 -3.31 -7.00
N LEU A 134 -7.44 -4.30 -6.46
CA LEU A 134 -7.90 -4.29 -5.07
C LEU A 134 -6.91 -4.92 -4.10
N THR A 135 -5.90 -5.58 -4.64
CA THR A 135 -4.92 -6.36 -3.87
C THR A 135 -3.60 -5.61 -3.66
N GLY A 136 -3.35 -4.56 -4.45
CA GLY A 136 -2.26 -3.62 -4.23
C GLY A 136 -2.53 -2.72 -3.03
N SER A 137 -1.54 -2.57 -2.15
CA SER A 137 -1.61 -1.71 -0.96
C SER A 137 -0.92 -0.36 -1.14
N PHE A 138 -0.35 -0.11 -2.32
CA PHE A 138 0.36 1.13 -2.60
C PHE A 138 -0.62 2.25 -2.96
N ARG A 139 -0.96 3.10 -2.00
CA ARG A 139 -2.07 4.06 -2.12
C ARG A 139 -1.76 5.39 -1.43
N LEU A 140 -2.30 6.45 -2.00
CA LEU A 140 -2.37 7.79 -1.44
C LEU A 140 -3.83 8.09 -1.11
N TYR A 141 -4.08 8.63 0.08
CA TYR A 141 -5.42 9.00 0.53
C TYR A 141 -5.42 10.45 1.02
N LYS A 142 -6.55 11.16 0.85
CA LYS A 142 -6.87 12.29 1.74
C LYS A 142 -7.04 11.80 3.18
N LYS A 143 -6.61 12.60 4.16
CA LYS A 143 -6.53 12.19 5.57
C LYS A 143 -7.90 11.80 6.16
N ASP A 144 -8.89 12.64 5.92
CA ASP A 144 -10.29 12.47 6.34
C ASP A 144 -10.93 11.24 5.69
N VAL A 145 -10.66 11.02 4.40
CA VAL A 145 -11.11 9.83 3.66
C VAL A 145 -10.52 8.56 4.25
N LEU A 146 -9.21 8.53 4.52
CA LEU A 146 -8.56 7.38 5.15
C LEU A 146 -9.16 7.08 6.53
N ALA A 147 -9.36 8.11 7.36
CA ALA A 147 -9.94 7.96 8.69
C ALA A 147 -11.35 7.36 8.62
N LYS A 148 -12.20 7.87 7.71
CA LYS A 148 -13.57 7.39 7.54
C LYS A 148 -13.62 5.94 7.05
N LEU A 149 -12.77 5.60 6.10
CA LEU A 149 -12.71 4.24 5.57
C LEU A 149 -12.22 3.23 6.63
N ILE A 150 -11.24 3.60 7.46
CA ILE A 150 -10.78 2.78 8.59
C ILE A 150 -11.95 2.54 9.58
N GLU A 151 -12.68 3.61 9.95
CA GLU A 151 -13.84 3.52 10.85
C GLU A 151 -14.92 2.59 10.29
N SER A 152 -15.15 2.62 8.97
CA SER A 152 -16.17 1.80 8.31
C SER A 152 -15.76 0.34 8.07
N SER A 153 -14.48 -0.01 8.26
CA SER A 153 -13.93 -1.30 7.86
C SER A 153 -13.79 -2.26 9.05
N VAL A 154 -14.24 -3.51 8.86
CA VAL A 154 -14.20 -4.53 9.93
C VAL A 154 -13.15 -5.61 9.70
N SER A 155 -12.67 -5.77 8.46
CA SER A 155 -11.63 -6.75 8.12
C SER A 155 -10.30 -6.46 8.81
N ARG A 156 -9.49 -7.52 8.94
CA ARG A 156 -8.09 -7.44 9.41
C ARG A 156 -7.17 -8.10 8.40
N GLY A 157 -5.87 -7.85 8.50
CA GLY A 157 -4.88 -8.43 7.60
C GLY A 157 -5.01 -7.93 6.16
N TYR A 158 -4.61 -8.75 5.19
CA TYR A 158 -4.54 -8.34 3.77
C TYR A 158 -5.91 -8.00 3.16
N VAL A 159 -6.97 -8.68 3.60
CA VAL A 159 -8.34 -8.46 3.07
C VAL A 159 -8.92 -7.09 3.44
N PHE A 160 -8.34 -6.43 4.45
CA PHE A 160 -8.64 -5.03 4.78
C PHE A 160 -8.41 -4.10 3.58
N GLN A 161 -7.37 -4.34 2.79
CA GLN A 161 -7.07 -3.50 1.63
C GLN A 161 -8.15 -3.55 0.56
N MET A 162 -8.76 -4.72 0.36
CA MET A 162 -9.87 -4.89 -0.58
C MET A 162 -11.14 -4.21 -0.04
N GLU A 163 -11.48 -4.44 1.23
CA GLU A 163 -12.67 -3.84 1.87
C GLU A 163 -12.63 -2.31 1.79
N MET A 164 -11.47 -1.70 2.08
CA MET A 164 -11.28 -0.25 1.99
C MET A 164 -11.64 0.31 0.60
N MET A 165 -11.24 -0.38 -0.48
CA MET A 165 -11.55 0.07 -1.85
C MET A 165 -13.01 -0.17 -2.22
N ALA A 166 -13.55 -1.32 -1.82
CA ALA A 166 -14.94 -1.65 -2.07
C ALA A 166 -15.88 -0.63 -1.40
N ARG A 167 -15.63 -0.33 -0.12
CA ARG A 167 -16.35 0.71 0.62
C ARG A 167 -16.15 2.09 0.01
N ALA A 168 -14.93 2.43 -0.40
CA ALA A 168 -14.68 3.72 -1.03
C ALA A 168 -15.52 3.93 -2.31
N SER A 169 -15.68 2.87 -3.12
CA SER A 169 -16.53 2.90 -4.30
C SER A 169 -18.00 3.14 -3.95
N VAL A 170 -18.53 2.39 -2.97
CA VAL A 170 -19.92 2.52 -2.52
C VAL A 170 -20.18 3.89 -1.89
N MET A 171 -19.21 4.43 -1.16
CA MET A 171 -19.27 5.77 -0.56
C MET A 171 -19.11 6.90 -1.59
N GLY A 172 -18.90 6.59 -2.86
CA GLY A 172 -18.85 7.56 -3.95
C GLY A 172 -17.54 8.36 -4.03
N TYR A 173 -16.48 7.92 -3.35
CA TYR A 173 -15.18 8.60 -3.43
C TYR A 173 -14.57 8.52 -4.83
N LYS A 174 -13.86 9.58 -5.23
CA LYS A 174 -13.15 9.64 -6.51
C LYS A 174 -11.85 8.84 -6.39
N ILE A 175 -11.77 7.74 -7.12
CA ILE A 175 -10.59 6.87 -7.16
C ILE A 175 -9.82 7.09 -8.47
N GLY A 176 -8.55 7.49 -8.36
CA GLY A 176 -7.60 7.58 -9.46
C GLY A 176 -6.65 6.40 -9.47
N GLU A 177 -6.15 6.02 -10.65
CA GLU A 177 -5.19 4.93 -10.81
C GLU A 177 -3.92 5.39 -11.50
N VAL A 178 -2.79 4.88 -11.02
CA VAL A 178 -1.46 5.07 -11.61
C VAL A 178 -0.88 3.71 -11.91
N GLY A 179 -0.47 3.46 -13.16
CA GLY A 179 0.27 2.25 -13.53
C GLY A 179 1.61 2.17 -12.79
N ILE A 180 1.88 1.02 -12.16
CA ILE A 180 3.14 0.76 -11.44
C ILE A 180 3.79 -0.54 -11.93
N SER A 181 5.11 -0.53 -12.02
CA SER A 181 5.91 -1.74 -12.20
C SER A 181 6.16 -2.39 -10.85
N PHE A 182 5.53 -3.54 -10.63
CA PHE A 182 5.74 -4.35 -9.44
C PHE A 182 6.88 -5.32 -9.68
N VAL A 183 7.99 -5.12 -8.96
CA VAL A 183 9.17 -5.97 -9.00
C VAL A 183 9.19 -6.87 -7.77
N ASP A 184 9.79 -8.06 -7.89
CA ASP A 184 9.99 -8.92 -6.73
C ASP A 184 10.96 -8.31 -5.71
N ARG A 185 10.86 -8.81 -4.47
CA ARG A 185 11.69 -8.35 -3.34
C ARG A 185 13.17 -8.57 -3.64
N LEU A 186 14.01 -7.60 -3.28
CA LEU A 186 15.47 -7.76 -3.33
C LEU A 186 15.95 -8.77 -2.29
N TYR A 187 15.40 -8.70 -1.07
CA TYR A 187 15.70 -9.62 0.02
C TYR A 187 14.42 -10.21 0.63
N GLY A 188 14.49 -11.49 1.03
CA GLY A 188 13.42 -12.24 1.68
C GLY A 188 12.50 -13.04 0.73
N LYS A 189 11.63 -13.87 1.31
CA LYS A 189 10.67 -14.72 0.56
C LYS A 189 9.24 -14.14 0.57
N SER A 190 8.47 -14.47 -0.48
CA SER A 190 7.03 -14.18 -0.53
C SER A 190 6.29 -14.94 0.57
N LYS A 191 5.28 -14.30 1.17
CA LYS A 191 4.53 -14.83 2.33
C LYS A 191 3.14 -15.36 1.98
N LEU A 192 2.80 -15.40 0.69
CA LEU A 192 1.43 -15.66 0.27
C LEU A 192 1.04 -17.12 0.57
N SER A 193 0.03 -17.34 1.41
CA SER A 193 -0.37 -18.66 1.91
C SER A 193 -1.80 -19.04 1.49
N GLY A 194 -2.13 -20.35 1.49
CA GLY A 194 -3.46 -20.82 1.09
C GLY A 194 -4.61 -20.28 1.97
N SER A 195 -4.34 -19.98 3.23
CA SER A 195 -5.33 -19.39 4.15
C SER A 195 -5.71 -17.96 3.75
N GLU A 196 -4.81 -17.19 3.17
CA GLU A 196 -5.09 -15.84 2.68
C GLU A 196 -6.07 -15.85 1.50
N ILE A 197 -6.01 -16.87 0.64
CA ILE A 197 -6.95 -17.05 -0.47
C ILE A 197 -8.37 -17.30 0.07
N GLY A 198 -8.50 -18.19 1.05
CA GLY A 198 -9.79 -18.46 1.69
C GLY A 198 -10.39 -17.23 2.37
N GLN A 199 -9.56 -16.48 3.11
CA GLN A 199 -9.97 -15.21 3.72
C GLN A 199 -10.42 -14.19 2.67
N TYR A 200 -9.72 -14.11 1.53
CA TYR A 200 -10.08 -13.22 0.43
C TYR A 200 -11.48 -13.53 -0.11
N VAL A 201 -11.76 -14.78 -0.43
CA VAL A 201 -13.08 -15.21 -0.94
C VAL A 201 -14.18 -14.99 0.10
N SER A 202 -13.93 -15.31 1.37
CA SER A 202 -14.90 -15.08 2.45
C SER A 202 -15.21 -13.60 2.64
N CYS A 203 -14.18 -12.74 2.62
CA CYS A 203 -14.37 -11.30 2.69
C CYS A 203 -15.15 -10.78 1.48
N LEU A 204 -14.86 -11.29 0.28
CA LEU A 204 -15.55 -10.91 -0.94
C LEU A 204 -17.04 -11.22 -0.89
N LEU A 205 -17.40 -12.44 -0.47
CA LEU A 205 -18.79 -12.85 -0.29
C LEU A 205 -19.49 -11.99 0.78
N ARG A 206 -18.83 -11.74 1.91
CA ARG A 206 -19.39 -10.88 2.95
C ARG A 206 -19.68 -9.49 2.42
N LEU A 207 -18.73 -8.85 1.75
CA LEU A 207 -18.91 -7.52 1.19
C LEU A 207 -20.04 -7.50 0.16
N PHE A 208 -20.12 -8.49 -0.72
CA PHE A 208 -21.20 -8.58 -1.70
C PHE A 208 -22.61 -8.54 -1.10
N PHE A 209 -22.79 -9.04 0.13
CA PHE A 209 -24.07 -9.01 0.83
C PHE A 209 -24.22 -7.84 1.82
N THR A 210 -23.19 -7.02 2.06
CA THR A 210 -23.19 -6.02 3.15
C THR A 210 -22.90 -4.59 2.73
N ILE A 211 -22.44 -4.35 1.51
CA ILE A 211 -22.16 -3.00 0.98
C ILE A 211 -22.90 -2.72 -0.32
#